data_AF-A0A024GJ88-F1
#
_entry.id   AF-A0A024GJ88-F1
#
_cell.length_a   1.000
_cell.length_b   1.000
_cell.length_c   1.000
_cell.angle_alpha   90.00
_cell.angle_beta   90.00
_cell.angle_gamma   90.00
#
_symmetry.space_group_name_H-M   'P 1'
#
loop_
_entity.id
_entity.type
_entity.pdbx_description
1 polymer ?
#
loop_
_entity_poly.entity_id
_entity_poly.type
_entity_poly.pdbx_seq_one_letter_code
_entity_poly.pdbx_strand_id
1 'polypeptide(L)'
;MRLEEEIRSDVFEPLAFHYMEISSLLLKHAAEDIEQVEHIRSLLEDLQNVRQDKIRSGLCKISNDVQSGGTAYAIQMNNIAALEINSVRRLMTNSLQLFHKMKQLGASDGTEQEETQSSQLPFSNSSLGTLIFSVHFHSLCVLYHALETPPVHRLRRFRQN
;
A
#
# COMPACT_ATOMS: atom_id res chain seq x y z
N MET A 1 22.63 -12.48 4.41
CA MET A 1 21.32 -13.18 4.34
C MET A 1 20.29 -12.06 4.29
N ARG A 2 19.54 -11.88 3.20
CA ARG A 2 18.78 -10.62 2.96
C ARG A 2 17.80 -10.24 4.09
N LEU A 3 17.21 -11.22 4.76
CA LEU A 3 16.33 -10.97 5.91
C LEU A 3 17.09 -10.36 7.10
N GLU A 4 18.28 -10.86 7.42
CA GLU A 4 19.09 -10.34 8.53
C GLU A 4 19.55 -8.90 8.26
N GLU A 5 19.87 -8.60 7.00
CA GLU A 5 20.23 -7.25 6.54
C GLU A 5 19.02 -6.31 6.72
N GLU A 6 17.83 -6.74 6.30
CA GLU A 6 16.60 -5.97 6.50
C GLU A 6 16.32 -5.75 7.99
N ILE A 7 16.43 -6.76 8.84
CA ILE A 7 16.17 -6.62 10.29
C ILE A 7 17.13 -5.62 10.94
N ARG A 8 18.41 -5.64 10.56
CA ARG A 8 19.44 -4.78 11.15
C ARG A 8 19.42 -3.33 10.67
N SER A 9 18.79 -3.09 9.52
CA SER A 9 18.79 -1.78 8.87
C SER A 9 17.63 -0.93 9.36
N ASP A 10 17.89 0.35 9.64
CA ASP A 10 16.82 1.33 9.93
C ASP A 10 16.09 1.79 8.66
N VAL A 11 16.69 1.53 7.49
CA VAL A 11 16.13 1.87 6.17
C VAL A 11 15.69 0.60 5.45
N PHE A 12 14.92 0.76 4.37
CA PHE A 12 14.54 -0.36 3.52
C PHE A 12 15.75 -0.83 2.71
N GLU A 13 16.08 -2.11 2.85
CA GLU A 13 17.10 -2.71 1.99
C GLU A 13 16.57 -2.81 0.55
N PRO A 14 17.44 -2.65 -0.46
CA PRO A 14 17.05 -2.70 -1.85
C PRO A 14 16.63 -4.12 -2.23
N LEU A 15 15.38 -4.24 -2.69
CA LEU A 15 14.80 -5.45 -3.24
C LEU A 15 14.28 -5.21 -4.65
N ALA A 16 14.03 -6.28 -5.39
CA ALA A 16 13.32 -6.19 -6.66
C ALA A 16 11.94 -5.57 -6.44
N PHE A 17 11.55 -4.62 -7.28
CA PHE A 17 10.34 -3.81 -7.08
C PHE A 17 9.04 -4.63 -6.99
N HIS A 18 9.02 -5.83 -7.57
CA HIS A 18 7.88 -6.76 -7.57
C HIS A 18 8.20 -8.10 -6.91
N TYR A 19 9.08 -8.11 -5.90
CA TYR A 19 9.55 -9.37 -5.31
C TYR A 19 8.40 -10.22 -4.76
N MET A 20 7.37 -9.61 -4.15
CA MET A 20 6.23 -10.35 -3.58
C MET A 20 5.33 -10.94 -4.65
N GLU A 21 5.03 -10.18 -5.71
CA GLU A 21 4.17 -10.60 -6.81
C GLU A 21 4.81 -11.78 -7.55
N ILE A 22 6.08 -11.64 -7.92
CA ILE A 22 6.82 -12.67 -8.66
C ILE A 22 6.98 -13.92 -7.79
N SER A 23 7.38 -13.76 -6.52
CA SER A 23 7.55 -14.91 -5.62
C SER A 23 6.22 -15.63 -5.40
N SER A 24 5.13 -14.90 -5.20
CA SER A 24 3.80 -15.49 -5.03
C SER A 24 3.35 -16.26 -6.27
N LEU A 25 3.63 -15.75 -7.48
CA LEU A 25 3.29 -16.42 -8.74
C LEU A 25 4.08 -17.72 -8.92
N LEU A 26 5.40 -17.67 -8.65
CA LEU A 26 6.28 -18.84 -8.73
C LEU A 26 5.88 -19.91 -7.71
N LEU A 27 5.68 -19.52 -6.45
CA LEU A 27 5.32 -20.44 -5.38
C LEU A 27 3.91 -21.03 -5.51
N LYS A 28 3.06 -20.43 -6.34
CA LYS A 28 1.72 -20.93 -6.66
C LYS A 28 1.73 -21.93 -7.81
N HIS A 29 2.53 -21.69 -8.84
CA HIS A 29 2.45 -22.45 -10.10
C HIS A 29 3.64 -23.38 -10.38
N ALA A 30 4.77 -23.16 -9.73
CA ALA A 30 6.03 -23.88 -9.97
C ALA A 30 6.68 -24.30 -8.63
N ALA A 31 5.87 -24.59 -7.61
CA ALA A 31 6.40 -24.98 -6.29
C ALA A 31 7.19 -26.30 -6.35
N GLU A 32 6.82 -27.22 -7.24
CA GLU A 32 7.51 -28.50 -7.42
C GLU A 32 8.93 -28.37 -8.01
N ASP A 33 9.20 -27.28 -8.72
CA ASP A 33 10.50 -27.00 -9.33
C ASP A 33 11.49 -26.30 -8.38
N ILE A 34 11.04 -25.95 -7.16
CA ILE A 34 11.80 -25.14 -6.22
C ILE A 34 12.21 -26.00 -5.02
N GLU A 35 13.50 -26.02 -4.71
CA GLU A 35 13.98 -26.68 -3.50
C GLU A 35 13.60 -25.88 -2.25
N GLN A 36 13.27 -26.59 -1.15
CA GLN A 36 13.00 -25.98 0.16
C GLN A 36 11.89 -24.91 0.14
N VAL A 37 10.85 -25.11 -0.67
CA VAL A 37 9.75 -24.15 -0.85
C VAL A 37 9.18 -23.62 0.46
N GLU A 38 8.98 -24.49 1.45
CA GLU A 38 8.38 -24.09 2.72
C GLU A 38 9.28 -23.13 3.51
N HIS A 39 10.60 -23.33 3.41
CA HIS A 39 11.56 -22.40 4.00
C HIS A 39 11.51 -21.04 3.29
N ILE A 40 11.39 -21.03 1.96
CA ILE A 40 11.26 -19.78 1.18
C ILE A 40 9.95 -19.06 1.54
N ARG A 41 8.84 -19.77 1.73
CA ARG A 41 7.57 -19.19 2.18
C ARG A 41 7.72 -18.50 3.53
N SER A 42 8.32 -19.19 4.51
CA SER A 42 8.61 -18.63 5.83
C SER A 42 9.48 -17.37 5.73
N LEU A 43 10.56 -17.41 4.93
CA LEU A 43 11.44 -16.26 4.77
C LEU A 43 10.75 -15.05 4.12
N LEU A 44 9.86 -15.28 3.16
CA LEU A 44 9.07 -14.22 2.53
C LEU A 44 8.06 -13.60 3.51
N GLU A 45 7.42 -14.44 4.33
CA GLU A 45 6.51 -13.98 5.38
C GLU A 45 7.25 -13.12 6.42
N ASP A 46 8.39 -13.60 6.91
CA ASP A 46 9.22 -12.87 7.87
C ASP A 46 9.70 -11.53 7.28
N LEU A 47 10.16 -11.53 6.03
CA LEU A 47 10.59 -10.32 5.34
C LEU A 47 9.45 -9.33 5.16
N GLN A 48 8.26 -9.82 4.79
CA GLN A 48 7.07 -8.99 4.65
C GLN A 48 6.67 -8.38 6.00
N ASN A 49 6.71 -9.14 7.08
CA ASN A 49 6.38 -8.67 8.42
C ASN A 49 7.31 -7.54 8.87
N VAL A 50 8.63 -7.76 8.77
CA VAL A 50 9.65 -6.74 9.11
C VAL A 50 9.42 -5.45 8.31
N ARG A 51 9.20 -5.57 7.00
CA ARG A 51 9.02 -4.39 6.14
C ARG A 51 7.70 -3.68 6.39
N GLN A 52 6.62 -4.40 6.69
CA GLN A 52 5.37 -3.77 7.12
C GLN A 52 5.53 -2.98 8.42
N ASP A 53 6.29 -3.50 9.38
CA ASP A 53 6.53 -2.81 10.65
C ASP A 53 7.39 -1.55 10.47
N LYS A 54 8.37 -1.59 9.55
CA LYS A 54 9.11 -0.39 9.14
C LYS A 54 8.21 0.64 8.47
N ILE A 55 7.31 0.21 7.59
CA ILE A 55 6.33 1.12 6.97
C ILE A 55 5.49 1.79 8.04
N ARG A 56 4.86 1.02 8.94
CA ARG A 56 4.04 1.56 10.05
C ARG A 56 4.82 2.55 10.90
N SER A 57 6.05 2.20 11.27
CA SER A 57 6.94 3.06 12.04
C SER A 57 7.27 4.36 11.30
N GLY A 58 7.53 4.28 9.99
CA GLY A 58 7.71 5.45 9.12
C GLY A 58 6.47 6.35 9.08
N LEU A 59 5.26 5.77 8.97
CA LEU A 59 4.02 6.55 8.98
C LEU A 59 3.79 7.25 10.33
N CYS A 60 4.10 6.58 11.44
CA CYS A 60 4.02 7.19 12.77
C CYS A 60 4.97 8.38 12.92
N LYS A 61 6.21 8.28 12.42
CA LYS A 61 7.17 9.40 12.41
C LYS A 61 6.60 10.61 11.65
N ILE A 62 6.07 10.38 10.45
CA ILE A 62 5.43 11.43 9.64
C ILE A 62 4.26 12.08 10.37
N SER A 63 3.41 11.28 11.03
CA SER A 63 2.28 11.79 11.82
C SER A 63 2.74 12.69 12.97
N ASN A 64 3.78 12.28 13.69
CA ASN A 64 4.34 13.05 14.81
C ASN A 64 4.98 14.36 14.33
N ASP A 65 5.67 14.33 13.18
CA ASP A 65 6.26 15.52 12.56
C ASP A 65 5.19 16.54 12.17
N VAL A 66 4.08 16.09 11.58
CA VAL A 66 2.93 16.95 11.23
C VAL A 66 2.29 17.56 12.48
N GLN A 67 2.10 16.76 13.53
CA GLN A 67 1.53 17.25 14.80
C GLN A 67 2.43 18.26 15.51
N SER A 68 3.75 18.14 15.35
CA SER A 68 4.73 19.06 15.94
C SER A 68 4.89 20.39 15.17
N GLY A 69 4.05 20.63 14.15
CA GLY A 69 4.09 21.85 13.32
C GLY A 69 4.89 21.72 12.03
N GLY A 70 5.41 20.52 11.71
CA GLY A 70 6.03 20.22 10.43
C GLY A 70 5.02 20.17 9.28
N THR A 71 5.50 20.37 8.04
CA THR A 71 4.65 20.25 6.84
C THR A 71 5.04 19.00 6.04
N ALA A 72 4.14 18.02 5.93
CA ALA A 72 4.34 16.83 5.09
C ALA A 72 4.02 17.13 3.62
N TYR A 73 4.75 18.05 2.98
CA TYR A 73 4.55 18.36 1.56
C TYR A 73 5.10 17.25 0.64
N ALA A 74 6.20 16.62 1.05
CA ALA A 74 6.80 15.50 0.36
C ALA A 74 7.33 14.49 1.38
N ILE A 75 7.12 13.21 1.11
CA ILE A 75 7.64 12.09 1.90
C ILE A 75 8.50 11.26 0.95
N GLN A 76 9.79 11.18 1.23
CA GLN A 76 10.70 10.33 0.48
C GLN A 76 10.85 8.99 1.18
N MET A 77 10.47 7.91 0.50
CA MET A 77 10.71 6.54 0.96
C MET A 77 11.35 5.76 -0.17
N ASN A 78 12.63 5.44 -0.01
CA ASN A 78 13.38 4.68 -1.02
C ASN A 78 13.19 3.18 -0.79
N ASN A 79 13.40 2.39 -1.85
CA ASN A 79 13.45 0.92 -1.80
C ASN A 79 12.17 0.23 -1.30
N ILE A 80 11.00 0.86 -1.46
CA ILE A 80 9.70 0.21 -1.18
C ILE A 80 9.21 -0.51 -2.44
N ALA A 81 8.70 -1.73 -2.27
CA ALA A 81 8.15 -2.54 -3.34
C ALA A 81 6.73 -2.11 -3.73
N ALA A 82 6.29 -2.47 -4.94
CA ALA A 82 5.01 -2.05 -5.49
C ALA A 82 3.81 -2.50 -4.64
N LEU A 83 3.75 -3.77 -4.23
CA LEU A 83 2.69 -4.29 -3.35
C LEU A 83 2.66 -3.60 -1.98
N GLU A 84 3.81 -3.22 -1.45
CA GLU A 84 3.91 -2.48 -0.19
C GLU A 84 3.31 -1.08 -0.33
N ILE A 85 3.68 -0.34 -1.39
CA ILE A 85 3.08 0.98 -1.71
C ILE A 85 1.56 0.84 -1.88
N ASN A 86 1.13 -0.20 -2.61
CA ASN A 86 -0.30 -0.45 -2.86
C ASN A 86 -1.07 -0.64 -1.56
N SER A 87 -0.48 -1.32 -0.57
CA SER A 87 -1.13 -1.62 0.71
C SER A 87 -1.47 -0.36 1.53
N VAL A 88 -0.64 0.69 1.46
CA VAL A 88 -0.81 1.92 2.25
C VAL A 88 -1.36 3.11 1.45
N ARG A 89 -1.42 2.99 0.10
CA ARG A 89 -1.80 4.10 -0.80
C ARG A 89 -3.10 4.79 -0.40
N ARG A 90 -4.16 4.01 -0.15
CA ARG A 90 -5.50 4.57 0.15
C ARG A 90 -5.48 5.36 1.45
N LEU A 91 -4.89 4.78 2.50
CA LEU A 91 -4.74 5.45 3.79
C LEU A 91 -4.00 6.77 3.62
N MET A 92 -2.80 6.72 3.03
CA MET A 92 -1.94 7.89 2.89
C MET A 92 -2.56 9.01 2.05
N THR A 93 -3.14 8.65 0.90
CA THR A 93 -3.75 9.64 0.00
C THR A 93 -4.93 10.34 0.69
N ASN A 94 -5.78 9.59 1.38
CA ASN A 94 -6.94 10.14 2.07
C ASN A 94 -6.53 11.03 3.25
N SER A 95 -5.57 10.57 4.07
CA SER A 95 -5.06 11.33 5.21
C SER A 95 -4.41 12.65 4.78
N LEU A 96 -3.56 12.62 3.76
CA LEU A 96 -2.89 13.83 3.25
C LEU A 96 -3.89 14.80 2.62
N GLN A 97 -4.91 14.32 1.90
CA GLN A 97 -5.99 15.16 1.39
C GLN A 97 -6.76 15.85 2.51
N LEU A 98 -7.04 15.13 3.61
CA LEU A 98 -7.71 15.70 4.77
C LEU A 98 -6.84 16.78 5.44
N PHE A 99 -5.56 16.49 5.68
CA PHE A 99 -4.62 17.47 6.24
C PHE A 99 -4.52 18.72 5.36
N HIS A 100 -4.49 18.54 4.04
CA HIS A 100 -4.45 19.66 3.09
C HIS A 100 -5.74 20.51 3.13
N LYS A 101 -6.92 19.89 3.27
CA LYS A 101 -8.20 20.60 3.43
C LYS A 101 -8.24 21.37 4.75
N MET A 102 -7.86 20.75 5.87
CA MET A 102 -7.84 21.40 7.18
C MET A 102 -6.89 22.60 7.21
N LYS A 103 -5.71 22.48 6.58
CA LYS A 103 -4.76 23.59 6.46
C LYS A 103 -5.33 24.77 5.67
N GLN A 104 -6.07 24.51 4.58
CA GLN A 104 -6.72 25.58 3.80
C GLN A 104 -7.82 26.28 4.61
N LEU A 105 -8.64 25.53 5.34
CA LEU A 105 -9.69 26.10 6.20
C LEU A 105 -9.12 26.95 7.33
N GLY A 106 -8.03 26.51 7.96
CA GLY A 106 -7.32 27.29 8.98
C GLY A 106 -6.64 28.56 8.45
N ALA A 107 -6.39 28.65 7.15
CA ALA A 107 -5.83 29.85 6.51
C ALA A 107 -6.91 30.86 6.07
N SER A 108 -8.18 30.47 6.02
CA SER A 108 -9.31 31.32 5.59
C SER A 108 -10.06 32.02 6.73
N ASP A 109 -9.69 31.80 8.00
CA ASP A 109 -10.33 32.43 9.17
C ASP A 109 -9.94 33.91 9.40
N GLY A 110 -9.74 34.65 8.29
CA GLY A 110 -9.46 36.09 8.27
C GLY A 110 -10.50 36.92 7.54
N THR A 111 -11.62 36.35 7.06
CA THR A 111 -12.74 37.13 6.50
C THR A 111 -14.06 36.34 6.61
N GLU A 112 -15.11 37.00 7.09
CA GLU A 112 -16.39 36.46 7.53
C GLU A 112 -17.24 35.77 6.44
N GLN A 113 -17.89 34.67 6.87
CA GLN A 113 -19.21 34.07 6.55
C GLN A 113 -19.71 33.87 5.09
N GLU A 114 -19.98 32.60 4.73
CA GLU A 114 -21.33 32.14 4.34
C GLU A 114 -21.46 30.59 4.41
N GLU A 115 -22.59 30.11 4.91
CA GLU A 115 -22.94 28.69 5.11
C GLU A 115 -23.23 27.95 3.80
N THR A 116 -22.88 26.65 3.69
CA THR A 116 -23.81 25.63 3.17
C THR A 116 -23.47 24.22 3.69
N GLN A 117 -24.53 23.61 4.20
CA GLN A 117 -24.74 22.29 4.78
C GLN A 117 -24.37 21.10 3.87
N SER A 118 -23.77 20.03 4.42
CA SER A 118 -24.31 18.65 4.40
C SER A 118 -23.27 17.53 4.57
N SER A 119 -23.67 16.53 5.36
CA SER A 119 -23.30 15.09 5.35
C SER A 119 -22.16 14.59 6.24
N GLN A 120 -22.57 13.77 7.21
CA GLN A 120 -21.83 13.03 8.22
C GLN A 120 -20.99 11.88 7.63
N LEU A 121 -19.94 11.45 8.35
CA LEU A 121 -19.53 10.05 8.37
C LEU A 121 -19.35 9.58 9.82
N PRO A 122 -19.87 8.39 10.20
CA PRO A 122 -19.71 7.85 11.53
C PRO A 122 -18.35 7.16 11.63
N PHE A 123 -17.41 7.74 12.37
CA PHE A 123 -16.24 6.98 12.82
C PHE A 123 -16.66 6.15 14.03
N SER A 124 -17.03 4.89 13.78
CA SER A 124 -16.98 3.87 14.83
C SER A 124 -15.52 3.45 14.99
N ASN A 125 -14.95 3.76 16.14
CA ASN A 125 -13.67 3.24 16.60
C ASN A 125 -13.77 1.72 16.74
N SER A 126 -13.44 0.98 15.69
CA SER A 126 -13.29 -0.47 15.75
C SER A 126 -12.02 -0.89 15.01
N SER A 127 -10.99 -1.17 15.83
CA SER A 127 -9.79 -1.95 15.54
C SER A 127 -9.18 -1.80 14.14
N LEU A 128 -8.15 -0.95 14.04
CA LEU A 128 -7.18 -0.92 12.94
C LEU A 128 -6.59 -2.30 12.60
N GLY A 129 -6.63 -3.27 13.53
CA GLY A 129 -6.17 -4.63 13.30
C GLY A 129 -7.05 -5.46 12.38
N THR A 130 -8.37 -5.21 12.33
CA THR A 130 -9.31 -5.98 11.50
C THR A 130 -9.31 -5.52 10.04
N LEU A 131 -9.03 -4.23 9.80
CA LEU A 131 -9.02 -3.66 8.44
C LEU A 131 -7.81 -4.11 7.61
N ILE A 132 -6.66 -4.38 8.25
CA ILE A 132 -5.44 -4.82 7.56
C ILE A 132 -5.63 -6.19 6.89
N PHE A 133 -6.34 -7.13 7.54
CA PHE A 133 -6.67 -8.43 6.94
C PHE A 133 -7.70 -8.33 5.81
N SER A 134 -8.63 -7.38 5.86
CA SER A 134 -9.67 -7.20 4.84
C SER A 134 -9.12 -6.62 3.53
N VAL A 135 -8.13 -5.72 3.60
CA VAL A 135 -7.50 -5.12 2.41
C VAL A 135 -6.62 -6.13 1.66
N HIS A 136 -6.00 -7.08 2.38
CA HIS A 136 -5.22 -8.16 1.75
C HIS A 136 -6.13 -9.06 0.88
N PHE A 137 -7.35 -9.34 1.33
CA PHE A 137 -8.32 -10.16 0.59
C PHE A 137 -8.89 -9.44 -0.64
N HIS A 138 -9.14 -8.12 -0.55
CA HIS A 138 -9.64 -7.34 -1.68
C HIS A 138 -8.57 -7.08 -2.74
N SER A 139 -7.30 -6.87 -2.35
CA SER A 139 -6.20 -6.73 -3.29
C SER A 139 -5.89 -8.03 -4.03
N LEU A 140 -6.03 -9.18 -3.36
CA LEU A 140 -5.97 -10.50 -4.00
C LEU A 140 -7.15 -10.72 -4.94
N CYS A 141 -8.37 -10.28 -4.59
CA CYS A 141 -9.56 -10.42 -5.44
C CYS A 141 -9.44 -9.63 -6.76
N VAL A 142 -8.95 -8.37 -6.71
CA VAL A 142 -8.75 -7.57 -7.93
C VAL A 142 -7.66 -8.15 -8.83
N LEU A 143 -6.60 -8.72 -8.25
CA LEU A 143 -5.54 -9.39 -9.01
C LEU A 143 -6.01 -10.73 -9.59
N TYR A 144 -6.82 -11.49 -8.83
CA TYR A 144 -7.42 -12.75 -9.28
C TYR A 144 -8.36 -12.52 -10.47
N HIS A 145 -9.20 -11.49 -10.40
CA HIS A 145 -10.11 -11.12 -11.48
C HIS A 145 -9.40 -10.62 -12.75
N ALA A 146 -8.21 -10.02 -12.61
CA ALA A 146 -7.40 -9.54 -13.73
C ALA A 146 -6.59 -10.66 -14.42
N LEU A 147 -6.31 -11.76 -13.72
CA LEU A 147 -5.55 -12.89 -14.25
C LEU A 147 -6.44 -13.97 -14.91
N GLU A 148 -7.74 -13.98 -14.62
CA GLU A 148 -8.69 -14.97 -15.13
C GLU A 148 -9.53 -14.50 -16.33
N THR A 149 -9.42 -13.23 -16.75
CA THR A 149 -10.02 -12.79 -18.01
C THR A 149 -9.22 -13.36 -19.19
N PRO A 150 -9.78 -14.28 -20.00
CA PRO A 150 -9.09 -14.73 -21.20
C PRO A 150 -8.92 -13.56 -22.17
N PRO A 151 -7.84 -13.55 -22.99
CA PRO A 151 -7.62 -12.47 -23.95
C PRO A 151 -8.76 -12.45 -24.95
N VAL A 152 -9.56 -11.38 -24.95
CA VAL A 152 -10.56 -11.15 -26.01
C VAL A 152 -9.78 -11.01 -27.31
N HIS A 153 -9.84 -12.07 -28.14
CA HIS A 153 -9.22 -12.10 -29.44
C HIS A 153 -9.69 -10.88 -30.25
N ARG A 154 -8.72 -10.03 -30.58
CA ARG A 154 -8.87 -8.93 -31.53
C ARG A 154 -9.10 -9.52 -32.93
N LEU A 155 -10.34 -9.84 -33.28
CA LEU A 155 -10.70 -10.17 -34.65
C LEU A 155 -10.76 -8.87 -35.48
N ARG A 156 -9.62 -8.50 -36.06
CA ARG A 156 -9.62 -7.79 -37.34
C ARG A 156 -10.22 -8.74 -38.38
N ARG A 157 -11.40 -8.45 -38.92
CA ARG A 157 -11.84 -8.98 -40.22
C ARG A 157 -11.96 -7.84 -41.22
N PHE A 158 -11.15 -7.95 -42.26
CA PHE A 158 -11.23 -7.23 -43.51
C PHE A 158 -12.56 -7.51 -44.24
N ARG A 159 -13.15 -6.45 -44.80
CA ARG A 159 -13.77 -6.31 -46.14
C ARG A 159 -14.98 -7.18 -46.56
N GLN A 160 -16.11 -6.50 -46.80
CA GLN A 160 -17.12 -6.61 -47.89
C GLN A 160 -18.29 -5.68 -47.44
N ASN A 161 -18.77 -4.66 -48.17
CA ASN A 161 -18.98 -4.45 -49.60
C ASN A 161 -18.48 -3.08 -50.07
#